data_AF-A0A2S1XM62-F1
#
_entry.id   AF-A0A2S1XM62-F1
#
_cell.length_a   1.000
_cell.length_b   1.000
_cell.length_c   1.000
_cell.angle_alpha   90.00
_cell.angle_beta   90.00
_cell.angle_gamma   90.00
#
_symmetry.space_group_name_H-M   'P 1'
#
loop_
_entity.id
_entity.type
_entity.pdbx_description
1 polymer ?
#
loop_
_entity_poly.entity_id
_entity_poly.type
_entity_poly.pdbx_seq_one_letter_code
_entity_poly.pdbx_strand_id
1 'polypeptide(L)' 'MNADAMLKHIEGFNQARSGGVIVRKAARSYTLLSERTGTPIARLRPTGNVDTVQVLCWNGER' A
#
# COMPACT_ATOMS: atom_id res chain seq x y z
N MET A 1 -9.62 -2.03 -12.68
CA MET A 1 -9.66 -2.54 -11.29
C MET A 1 -10.24 -1.46 -10.39
N ASN A 2 -11.29 -1.74 -9.62
CA ASN A 2 -11.82 -0.74 -8.68
C ASN A 2 -10.87 -0.59 -7.49
N ALA A 3 -10.99 0.51 -6.74
CA ALA A 3 -10.07 0.81 -5.66
C ALA A 3 -10.18 -0.20 -4.50
N ASP A 4 -11.32 -0.86 -4.33
CA ASP A 4 -11.51 -1.88 -3.29
C ASP A 4 -10.84 -3.21 -3.65
N ALA A 5 -10.77 -3.59 -4.93
CA ALA A 5 -10.02 -4.74 -5.40
C ALA A 5 -8.50 -4.55 -5.25
N MET A 6 -8.00 -3.35 -5.53
CA MET A 6 -6.58 -3.02 -5.32
C MET A 6 -6.21 -3.00 -3.84
N LEU A 7 -7.08 -2.45 -2.97
CA LEU A 7 -6.85 -2.52 -1.52
C LEU A 7 -6.71 -3.98 -1.07
N LYS A 8 -7.66 -4.83 -1.43
CA LYS A 8 -7.62 -6.27 -1.10
C LYS A 8 -6.36 -6.97 -1.64
N HIS A 9 -5.91 -6.59 -2.84
CA HIS A 9 -4.70 -7.17 -3.42
C HIS A 9 -3.45 -6.79 -2.60
N ILE A 10 -3.29 -5.52 -2.24
CA ILE A 10 -2.17 -5.06 -1.41
C ILE A 10 -2.21 -5.71 -0.02
N GLU A 11 -3.40 -5.78 0.60
CA GLU A 11 -3.59 -6.43 1.90
C GLU A 11 -3.27 -7.93 1.84
N GLY A 12 -3.71 -8.63 0.79
CA GLY A 12 -3.39 -10.05 0.59
C GLY A 12 -1.88 -10.29 0.41
N PHE A 13 -1.21 -9.44 -0.36
CA PHE A 13 0.24 -9.50 -0.53
C PHE A 13 1.00 -9.26 0.78
N ASN A 14 0.55 -8.28 1.58
CA ASN A 14 1.10 -7.99 2.90
C ASN A 14 0.97 -9.19 3.83
N GLN A 15 -0.23 -9.78 3.93
CA GLN A 15 -0.47 -10.97 4.77
C GLN A 15 0.37 -12.17 4.32
N ALA A 16 0.52 -12.39 3.01
CA ALA A 16 1.37 -13.45 2.48
C ALA A 16 2.87 -13.27 2.81
N ARG A 17 3.29 -12.07 3.22
CA ARG A 17 4.67 -11.74 3.64
C ARG A 17 4.83 -11.57 5.16
N SER A 18 3.91 -12.12 5.95
CA SER A 18 3.88 -12.04 7.42
C SER A 18 3.39 -10.69 7.98
N GLY A 19 2.78 -9.85 7.15
CA GLY A 19 2.29 -8.54 7.59
C GLY A 19 3.42 -7.53 7.83
N GLY A 20 3.24 -6.67 8.82
CA GLY A 20 4.15 -5.59 9.19
C GLY A 20 3.73 -4.22 8.65
N VAL A 21 2.75 -4.17 7.74
CA VAL A 21 2.30 -2.95 7.07
C VAL A 21 0.79 -2.74 7.19
N ILE A 22 0.38 -1.56 7.63
CA ILE A 22 -1.01 -1.09 7.55
C ILE A 22 -1.21 -0.38 6.22
N VAL A 23 -2.23 -0.76 5.46
CA VAL A 23 -2.60 -0.11 4.21
C VAL A 23 -3.76 0.85 4.47
N ARG A 24 -3.55 2.15 4.28
CA ARG A 24 -4.62 3.17 4.33
C ARG A 24 -4.94 3.71 2.95
N LYS A 25 -6.19 3.50 2.50
CA LYS A 25 -6.73 4.12 1.28
C LYS A 25 -7.06 5.60 1.54
N ALA A 26 -6.58 6.47 0.67
CA ALA A 26 -6.87 7.90 0.67
C ALA A 26 -7.13 8.38 -0.77
N ALA A 27 -8.39 8.69 -1.07
CA ALA A 27 -8.87 9.02 -2.41
C ALA A 27 -8.38 8.00 -3.48
N ARG A 28 -7.49 8.42 -4.38
CA ARG A 28 -6.89 7.59 -5.45
C ARG A 28 -5.47 7.10 -5.11
N SER A 29 -5.13 6.98 -3.83
CA SER A 29 -3.82 6.56 -3.37
C SER A 29 -3.91 5.65 -2.15
N TYR A 30 -2.82 4.94 -1.87
CA TYR A 30 -2.64 4.13 -0.68
C TYR A 30 -1.41 4.62 0.07
N THR A 31 -1.49 4.65 1.39
CA THR A 31 -0.35 4.93 2.27
C THR A 31 -0.02 3.64 3.01
N LEU A 32 1.22 3.21 2.89
CA LEU A 32 1.77 2.10 3.67
C LEU A 32 2.34 2.68 4.96
N LEU A 33 1.91 2.18 6.10
CA LEU A 33 2.42 2.55 7.42
C LEU A 33 3.05 1.32 8.06
N SER A 34 4.13 1.49 8.82
CA SER A 34 4.66 0.41 9.64
C SER A 34 3.64 0.07 10.73
N GLU A 35 3.29 -1.20 10.88
CA GLU A 35 2.45 -1.66 12.00
C GLU A 35 3.12 -1.41 13.35
N ARG A 36 4.46 -1.44 13.38
CA ARG A 36 5.26 -1.26 14.61
C ARG A 36 5.23 0.18 15.13
N THR A 37 5.36 1.16 14.23
CA THR A 37 5.61 2.56 14.61
C THR A 37 4.51 3.52 14.15
N GLY A 38 3.61 3.07 13.27
CA GLY A 38 2.64 3.93 12.60
C GLY A 38 3.24 4.89 11.58
N THR A 39 4.57 4.85 11.34
CA THR A 39 5.24 5.82 10.45
C THR A 39 4.98 5.49 8.98
N PRO A 40 4.82 6.50 8.11
CA PRO A 40 4.67 6.27 6.67
C PRO A 40 5.93 5.67 6.03
N ILE A 41 5.77 4.50 5.42
CA ILE A 41 6.81 3.79 4.66
C ILE A 41 6.80 4.24 3.20
N ALA A 42 5.62 4.25 2.58
CA ALA A 42 5.48 4.58 1.16
C ALA A 42 4.08 5.10 0.83
N ARG A 43 3.97 5.81 -0.29
CA ARG A 43 2.70 6.20 -0.89
C ARG A 43 2.60 5.65 -2.30
N LEU A 44 1.49 5.00 -2.60
CA LEU A 44 1.22 4.33 -3.85
C LEU A 44 0.04 4.97 -4.57
N ARG A 45 0.08 5.01 -5.91
CA ARG A 45 -1.05 5.42 -6.74
C ARG A 45 -1.26 4.38 -7.86
N PRO A 46 -2.47 3.83 -8.04
CA PRO A 46 -2.77 2.99 -9.19
C PRO A 46 -2.50 3.72 -10.50
N THR A 47 -1.91 3.01 -11.46
CA THR A 47 -1.64 3.54 -12.80
C THR A 47 -2.83 3.39 -13.76
N GLY A 48 -3.79 2.53 -13.42
CA GLY A 48 -4.88 2.10 -14.30
C GLY A 48 -4.64 0.72 -14.93
N ASN A 49 -3.39 0.26 -14.97
CA ASN A 49 -3.04 -1.11 -15.34
C ASN A 49 -3.21 -2.05 -14.14
N VAL A 50 -3.64 -3.28 -14.42
CA VAL A 50 -3.82 -4.32 -13.40
C VAL A 50 -2.48 -4.59 -12.70
N ASP A 51 -2.50 -4.67 -11.37
CA ASP A 51 -1.37 -4.98 -10.48
C ASP A 51 -0.15 -4.04 -10.55
N THR A 52 -0.26 -2.89 -11.20
CA THR A 52 0.83 -1.89 -11.17
C THR A 52 0.43 -0.64 -10.41
N VAL A 53 1.40 -0.13 -9.65
CA VAL A 53 1.29 1.09 -8.88
C VAL A 53 2.50 1.96 -9.14
N GLN A 54 2.27 3.27 -9.16
CA GLN A 54 3.34 4.24 -9.07
C GLN A 54 3.69 4.45 -7.61
N VAL A 55 4.98 4.34 -7.27
CA VAL A 55 5.50 4.74 -5.96
C VAL A 55 5.69 6.27 -5.98
N LEU A 56 4.86 6.99 -5.23
CA LEU A 56 4.92 8.45 -5.12
C LEU A 56 5.98 8.90 -4.11
N CYS A 57 6.20 8.11 -3.05
CA CYS A 57 7.31 8.29 -2.12
C CYS A 57 7.72 6.96 -1.51
N TRP A 58 8.99 6.87 -1.13
CA TRP A 58 9.58 5.74 -0.41
C TRP A 58 10.50 6.25 0.69
N ASN A 59 10.11 6.01 1.93
CA ASN A 59 10.88 6.33 3.14
C ASN A 59 11.62 5.09 3.68
N GLY A 60 11.13 3.89 3.33
CA GLY A 60 11.55 2.62 3.92
C GLY A 60 11.03 2.42 5.35
N GLU A 61 11.24 1.22 5.89
CA GLU A 61 11.21 1.00 7.34
C GLU A 61 12.64 1.21 7.86
N ARG A 62 12.83 2.15 8.79
CA ARG A 62 14.09 2.30 9.53
C ARG A 62 14.05 1.49 10.82
#